data_AF-A0A150II73-F1
#
_entry.id   AF-A0A150II73-F1
#
_cell.length_a   1.000
_cell.length_b   1.000
_cell.length_c   1.000
_cell.angle_alpha   90.00
_cell.angle_beta   90.00
_cell.angle_gamma   90.00
#
_symmetry.space_group_name_H-M   'P 1'
#
loop_
_entity.id
_entity.type
_entity.pdbx_description
1 polymer ?
#
loop_
_entity_poly.entity_id
_entity_poly.type
_entity_poly.pdbx_seq_one_letter_code
_entity_poly.pdbx_strand_id
1 'polypeptide(L)'
;MRDETKKRVEKLERIAINFENEGYYQDAADSYSEAANFLVEEKDFFWGAEDFRKAAELYWDSGDIERAETLFNTAINYYLLDADYYLKRDGYFWAVRDYKLAVQCYEKWLAMIGRI
;
A
#
# COMPACT_ATOMS: atom_id res chain seq x y z
N MET A 1 -2.26 8.90 -14.81
CA MET A 1 -1.10 9.47 -14.11
C MET A 1 -0.24 10.28 -15.08
N ARG A 2 0.21 11.48 -14.67
CA ARG A 2 1.17 12.30 -15.42
C ARG A 2 2.55 11.61 -15.50
N ASP A 3 3.26 11.76 -16.63
CA ASP A 3 4.57 11.12 -16.86
C ASP A 3 5.64 11.48 -15.81
N GLU A 4 5.63 12.72 -15.32
CA GLU A 4 6.55 13.17 -14.26
C GLU A 4 6.27 12.47 -12.93
N THR A 5 4.99 12.33 -12.56
CA THR A 5 4.57 11.62 -11.35
C THR A 5 4.94 10.14 -11.45
N LYS A 6 4.72 9.50 -12.60
CA LYS A 6 5.13 8.11 -12.84
C LYS A 6 6.64 7.91 -12.61
N LYS A 7 7.47 8.75 -13.22
CA LYS A 7 8.94 8.68 -13.04
C LYS A 7 9.36 8.89 -11.59
N ARG A 8 8.63 9.73 -10.84
CA ARG A 8 8.90 9.99 -9.43
C ARG A 8 8.55 8.78 -8.56
N VAL A 9 7.37 8.18 -8.77
CA VAL A 9 6.95 6.93 -8.10
C VAL A 9 7.98 5.83 -8.35
N GLU A 10 8.31 5.54 -9.62
CA GLU A 10 9.30 4.51 -9.96
C GLU A 10 10.68 4.77 -9.33
N LYS A 11 11.07 6.03 -9.16
CA LYS A 11 12.33 6.39 -8.49
C LYS A 11 12.26 6.07 -7.00
N LEU A 12 11.16 6.43 -6.33
CA LEU A 12 10.96 6.19 -4.91
C LEU A 12 10.88 4.69 -4.61
N GLU A 13 10.14 3.91 -5.42
CA GLU A 13 10.09 2.45 -5.31
C GLU A 13 11.48 1.82 -5.45
N ARG A 14 12.30 2.27 -6.42
CA ARG A 14 13.68 1.79 -6.56
C ARG A 14 14.55 2.10 -5.35
N ILE A 15 14.40 3.29 -4.77
CA ILE A 15 15.10 3.67 -3.55
C ILE A 15 14.65 2.78 -2.39
N ALA A 16 13.35 2.56 -2.25
CA ALA A 16 12.77 1.71 -1.22
C ALA A 16 13.30 0.26 -1.30
N ILE A 17 13.34 -0.31 -2.51
CA ILE A 17 13.89 -1.66 -2.75
C ILE A 17 15.37 -1.74 -2.34
N ASN A 18 16.16 -0.71 -2.64
CA ASN A 18 17.57 -0.68 -2.24
C ASN A 18 17.71 -0.64 -0.72
N PHE A 19 16.95 0.23 -0.04
CA PHE A 19 16.93 0.28 1.42
C PHE A 19 16.49 -1.04 2.05
N GLU A 20 15.44 -1.68 1.51
CA GLU A 20 14.97 -2.99 1.97
C GLU A 20 16.07 -4.05 1.85
N ASN A 21 16.75 -4.11 0.71
CA ASN A 21 17.85 -5.07 0.48
C ASN A 21 19.05 -4.84 1.42
N GLU A 22 19.26 -3.60 1.87
CA GLU A 22 20.31 -3.22 2.82
C GLU A 22 19.86 -3.36 4.29
N GLY A 23 18.60 -3.71 4.54
CA GLY A 23 18.02 -3.86 5.88
C GLY A 23 17.55 -2.56 6.54
N TYR A 24 17.56 -1.45 5.80
CA TYR A 24 17.05 -0.15 6.24
C TYR A 24 15.52 -0.08 6.09
N TYR A 25 14.80 -0.90 6.88
CA TYR A 25 13.35 -1.09 6.69
C TYR A 25 12.51 0.18 6.93
N GLN A 26 12.90 1.07 7.85
CA GLN A 26 12.17 2.33 8.05
C GLN A 26 12.33 3.27 6.85
N ASP A 27 13.55 3.43 6.33
CA ASP A 27 13.81 4.26 5.15
C ASP A 27 13.13 3.69 3.89
N ALA A 28 13.06 2.37 3.79
CA ALA A 28 12.29 1.69 2.75
C ALA A 28 10.79 1.98 2.87
N ALA A 29 10.23 1.86 4.09
CA ALA A 29 8.83 2.15 4.35
C ALA A 29 8.46 3.61 4.07
N ASP A 30 9.32 4.56 4.45
CA ASP A 30 9.16 5.99 4.16
C ASP A 30 9.10 6.23 2.64
N SER A 31 10.01 5.60 1.90
CA SER A 31 10.09 5.73 0.44
C SER A 31 8.86 5.16 -0.28
N TYR A 32 8.38 3.97 0.14
CA TYR A 32 7.13 3.41 -0.36
C TYR A 32 5.91 4.27 0.02
N SER A 33 5.87 4.80 1.23
CA SER A 33 4.77 5.69 1.67
C SER A 33 4.72 6.98 0.86
N GLU A 34 5.87 7.58 0.52
CA GLU A 34 5.92 8.74 -0.38
C GLU A 34 5.44 8.38 -1.79
N ALA A 35 5.85 7.23 -2.33
CA ALA A 35 5.39 6.73 -3.62
C ALA A 35 3.86 6.54 -3.65
N ALA A 36 3.32 5.89 -2.62
CA ALA A 36 1.90 5.68 -2.43
C ALA A 36 1.10 6.99 -2.44
N ASN A 37 1.60 8.03 -1.74
CA ASN A 37 0.95 9.34 -1.70
C ASN A 37 0.78 9.95 -3.10
N PHE A 38 1.81 9.86 -3.96
CA PHE A 38 1.70 10.34 -5.34
C PHE A 38 0.69 9.52 -6.18
N LEU A 39 0.63 8.20 -5.98
CA LEU A 39 -0.30 7.33 -6.67
C LEU A 39 -1.75 7.66 -6.30
N VAL A 40 -2.05 7.83 -5.01
CA VAL A 40 -3.42 8.12 -4.56
C VAL A 40 -3.89 9.54 -4.92
N GLU A 41 -2.99 10.53 -4.97
CA GLU A 41 -3.28 11.87 -5.50
C GLU A 41 -3.73 11.81 -6.97
N GLU A 42 -3.14 10.91 -7.76
CA GLU A 42 -3.50 10.67 -9.16
C GLU A 42 -4.69 9.71 -9.33
N LYS A 43 -5.32 9.30 -8.23
CA LYS A 43 -6.40 8.30 -8.16
C LYS A 43 -6.01 6.92 -8.68
N ASP A 44 -4.73 6.58 -8.60
CA ASP A 44 -4.22 5.24 -8.84
C ASP A 44 -4.26 4.43 -7.53
N PHE A 45 -5.48 4.20 -7.05
CA PHE A 45 -5.73 3.70 -5.69
C PHE A 45 -5.20 2.28 -5.49
N PHE A 46 -5.29 1.43 -6.51
CA PHE A 46 -4.76 0.07 -6.44
C PHE A 46 -3.26 0.06 -6.14
N TRP A 47 -2.46 0.77 -6.94
CA TRP A 47 -1.01 0.79 -6.74
C TRP A 47 -0.63 1.54 -5.46
N GLY A 48 -1.34 2.62 -5.12
CA GLY A 48 -1.14 3.30 -3.85
C GLY A 48 -1.40 2.40 -2.64
N ALA A 49 -2.43 1.54 -2.69
CA ALA A 49 -2.72 0.57 -1.65
C ALA A 49 -1.63 -0.51 -1.53
N GLU A 50 -1.10 -1.01 -2.66
CA GLU A 50 0.02 -1.97 -2.65
C GLU A 50 1.27 -1.37 -1.99
N ASP A 51 1.62 -0.12 -2.32
CA ASP A 51 2.77 0.56 -1.73
C ASP A 51 2.58 0.84 -0.23
N PHE A 52 1.39 1.29 0.19
CA PHE A 52 1.09 1.44 1.62
C PHE A 52 1.15 0.10 2.37
N ARG A 53 0.63 -0.98 1.77
CA ARG A 53 0.71 -2.32 2.37
C ARG A 53 2.18 -2.75 2.51
N LYS A 54 3.00 -2.52 1.48
CA LYS A 54 4.43 -2.85 1.52
C LYS A 54 5.17 -2.04 2.58
N ALA A 55 4.88 -0.74 2.69
CA ALA A 55 5.44 0.12 3.74
C ALA A 55 5.00 -0.34 5.15
N ALA A 56 3.74 -0.76 5.32
CA ALA A 56 3.24 -1.28 6.59
C ALA A 56 4.03 -2.51 7.06
N GLU A 57 4.29 -3.43 6.13
CA GLU A 57 5.09 -4.65 6.39
C GLU A 57 6.52 -4.31 6.81
N LEU A 58 7.13 -3.34 6.15
CA LEU A 58 8.49 -2.90 6.48
C LEU A 58 8.56 -2.19 7.84
N TYR A 59 7.57 -1.37 8.19
CA TYR A 59 7.50 -0.78 9.52
C TYR A 59 7.33 -1.85 10.60
N TRP A 60 6.50 -2.87 10.34
CA TRP A 60 6.37 -4.01 11.23
C TRP A 60 7.71 -4.73 11.43
N ASP A 61 8.43 -5.03 10.34
CA ASP A 61 9.74 -5.70 10.38
C ASP A 61 10.80 -4.85 11.11
N SER A 62 10.65 -3.51 11.10
CA SER A 62 11.48 -2.59 11.87
C SER A 62 11.09 -2.46 13.36
N GLY A 63 9.96 -3.02 13.77
CA GLY A 63 9.40 -2.93 15.12
C GLY A 63 8.50 -1.72 15.38
N ASP A 64 8.22 -0.88 14.37
CA ASP A 64 7.29 0.24 14.47
C ASP A 64 5.85 -0.21 14.20
N ILE A 65 5.25 -0.83 15.21
CA ILE A 65 3.91 -1.44 15.14
C ILE A 65 2.82 -0.40 14.89
N GLU A 66 2.95 0.80 15.47
CA GLU A 66 1.93 1.86 15.37
C GLU A 66 1.84 2.41 13.92
N ARG A 67 2.99 2.65 13.28
CA ARG A 67 3.00 3.04 11.86
C ARG A 67 2.54 1.91 10.96
N ALA A 68 2.92 0.66 11.27
CA ALA A 68 2.44 -0.50 10.53
C ALA A 68 0.90 -0.60 10.56
N GLU A 69 0.27 -0.51 11.74
CA GLU A 69 -1.20 -0.53 11.87
C GLU A 69 -1.86 0.58 11.05
N THR A 70 -1.32 1.79 11.16
CA THR A 70 -1.84 2.96 10.45
C THR A 70 -1.80 2.75 8.93
N LEU A 71 -0.69 2.20 8.41
CA LEU A 71 -0.54 1.96 6.98
C LEU A 71 -1.33 0.75 6.48
N PHE A 72 -1.49 -0.31 7.28
CA PHE A 72 -2.42 -1.39 6.94
C PHE A 72 -3.85 -0.87 6.80
N ASN A 73 -4.32 -0.08 7.76
CA ASN A 73 -5.65 0.55 7.69
C ASN A 73 -5.77 1.48 6.47
N THR A 74 -4.71 2.22 6.15
CA THR A 74 -4.66 3.10 4.97
C THR A 74 -4.76 2.31 3.67
N ALA A 75 -3.99 1.23 3.51
CA ALA A 75 -4.04 0.34 2.36
C ALA A 75 -5.43 -0.28 2.18
N ILE A 76 -6.03 -0.79 3.26
CA ILE A 76 -7.41 -1.33 3.26
C ILE A 76 -8.39 -0.29 2.72
N ASN A 77 -8.33 0.96 3.23
CA ASN A 77 -9.22 2.02 2.78
C ASN A 77 -9.07 2.33 1.29
N TYR A 78 -7.84 2.31 0.75
CA TYR A 78 -7.62 2.56 -0.68
C TYR A 78 -8.06 1.38 -1.57
N TYR A 79 -7.89 0.12 -1.14
CA TYR A 79 -8.51 -1.02 -1.84
C TYR A 79 -10.04 -0.90 -1.87
N LEU A 80 -10.67 -0.53 -0.75
CA LEU A 80 -12.13 -0.32 -0.70
C LEU A 80 -12.57 0.83 -1.61
N LEU A 81 -11.79 1.91 -1.67
CA LEU A 81 -12.08 3.05 -2.54
C LEU A 81 -11.97 2.69 -4.03
N ASP A 82 -10.96 1.91 -4.42
CA ASP A 82 -10.80 1.41 -5.79
C ASP A 82 -11.94 0.45 -6.15
N ALA A 83 -12.32 -0.43 -5.22
CA ALA A 83 -13.43 -1.34 -5.39
C ALA A 83 -14.75 -0.60 -5.67
N ASP A 84 -15.05 0.41 -4.85
CA ASP A 84 -16.23 1.26 -5.00
C ASP A 84 -16.21 2.06 -6.32
N TYR A 85 -15.03 2.48 -6.78
CA TYR A 85 -14.85 3.16 -8.06
C TYR A 85 -15.23 2.25 -9.23
N TYR A 86 -14.76 0.99 -9.22
CA TYR A 86 -15.12 0.02 -10.26
C TYR A 86 -16.57 -0.45 -10.16
N LEU A 87 -17.10 -0.66 -8.95
CA LEU A 87 -18.48 -1.11 -8.74
C LEU A 87 -19.49 -0.14 -9.36
N LYS A 88 -19.26 1.18 -9.22
CA LYS A 88 -20.11 2.23 -9.81
C LYS A 88 -20.09 2.28 -11.35
N ARG A 89 -19.22 1.51 -11.99
CA ARG A 89 -19.00 1.48 -13.45
C ARG A 89 -19.20 0.10 -14.04
N ASP A 90 -19.94 -0.77 -13.35
CA ASP A 90 -20.15 -2.17 -13.73
C ASP A 90 -18.84 -2.99 -13.88
N GLY A 91 -17.76 -2.54 -13.23
CA GLY A 91 -16.45 -3.16 -13.20
C GLY A 91 -16.35 -4.28 -12.16
N TYR A 92 -17.32 -5.19 -12.12
CA TYR A 92 -17.49 -6.17 -11.02
C TYR A 92 -16.24 -7.02 -10.77
N PHE A 93 -15.51 -7.41 -11.82
CA PHE A 93 -14.28 -8.20 -11.67
C PHE A 93 -13.24 -7.48 -10.82
N TRP A 94 -12.98 -6.20 -11.13
CA TRP A 94 -12.00 -5.39 -10.41
C TRP A 94 -12.48 -5.06 -9.00
N ALA A 95 -13.78 -4.73 -8.85
CA ALA A 95 -14.35 -4.49 -7.52
C ALA A 95 -14.19 -5.70 -6.58
N VAL A 96 -14.49 -6.91 -7.07
CA VAL A 96 -14.33 -8.14 -6.27
C VAL A 96 -12.86 -8.43 -5.97
N ARG A 97 -11.93 -8.17 -6.92
CA ARG A 97 -10.48 -8.27 -6.67
C ARG A 97 -10.09 -7.36 -5.50
N ASP A 98 -10.52 -6.12 -5.51
CA ASP A 98 -10.07 -5.12 -4.53
C ASP A 98 -10.70 -5.33 -3.16
N TYR A 99 -11.97 -5.73 -3.08
CA TYR A 99 -12.56 -6.19 -1.82
C TYR A 99 -11.80 -7.40 -1.23
N LYS A 100 -11.39 -8.35 -2.08
CA LYS A 100 -10.59 -9.49 -1.64
C LYS A 100 -9.23 -9.06 -1.10
N LEU A 101 -8.56 -8.10 -1.76
CA LEU A 101 -7.28 -7.57 -1.29
C LEU A 101 -7.41 -6.82 0.03
N ALA A 102 -8.48 -6.05 0.21
CA ALA A 102 -8.79 -5.41 1.50
C ALA A 102 -8.92 -6.44 2.64
N VAL A 103 -9.64 -7.55 2.40
CA VAL A 103 -9.78 -8.65 3.37
C VAL A 103 -8.43 -9.31 3.65
N GLN A 104 -7.66 -9.64 2.61
CA GLN A 104 -6.34 -10.26 2.76
C GLN A 104 -5.36 -9.36 3.53
N CYS A 105 -5.42 -8.05 3.30
CA CYS A 105 -4.61 -7.06 4.01
C CYS A 105 -4.97 -7.04 5.51
N TYR A 106 -6.27 -7.06 5.83
CA TYR A 106 -6.75 -7.13 7.21
C TYR A 106 -6.38 -8.45 7.91
N GLU A 107 -6.55 -9.58 7.23
CA GLU A 107 -6.15 -10.91 7.75
C GLU A 107 -4.65 -10.96 8.02
N LYS A 108 -3.82 -10.39 7.14
CA LYS A 108 -2.38 -10.30 7.33
C LYS A 108 -2.04 -9.49 8.58
N TRP A 109 -2.66 -8.33 8.76
CA TRP A 109 -2.49 -7.52 9.97
C TRP A 109 -2.87 -8.31 11.23
N LEU A 110 -4.03 -8.97 11.24
CA LEU A 110 -4.48 -9.77 12.38
C LEU A 110 -3.53 -10.93 12.71
N ALA A 111 -2.98 -11.59 11.69
CA ALA A 111 -2.00 -12.65 11.88
C ALA A 111 -0.69 -12.11 12.49
N MET A 112 -0.23 -10.92 12.05
CA MET A 112 0.96 -10.28 12.61
C MET A 112 0.80 -9.95 14.10
N ILE A 113 -0.39 -9.49 14.51
CA ILE A 113 -0.67 -9.19 15.93
C ILE A 113 -1.21 -10.37 16.74
N GLY A 114 -1.19 -11.59 16.19
CA GLY A 114 -1.57 -12.82 16.90
C GLY A 114 -3.05 -12.92 17.25
N ARG A 115 -3.94 -12.38 16.41
CA ARG A 115 -5.40 -12.41 16.61
C ARG A 115 -6.15 -13.48 15.81
N ILE A 116 -5.48 -14.18 14.91
CA ILE A 116 -5.97 -15.36 14.16
C ILE A 116 -4.85 -16.37 13.94
#